data_AF-A0A672LLR8-F1
#
_entry.id   AF-A0A672LLR8-F1
#
_cell.length_a   1.000
_cell.length_b   1.000
_cell.length_c   1.000
_cell.angle_alpha   90.00
_cell.angle_beta   90.00
_cell.angle_gamma   90.00
#
_symmetry.space_group_name_H-M   'P 1'
#
loop_
_entity.id
_entity.type
_entity.pdbx_description
1 polymer ?
#
loop_
_entity_poly.entity_id
_entity_poly.type
_entity_poly.pdbx_seq_one_letter_code
_entity_poly.pdbx_strand_id
1 'polypeptide(L)'
;MRLFVPAELRIYLISFIQRELTKVPHMATTSGDEATVDFMLKRWQDPNTGLDSAWREDYKVYLSFPNKTSPNKVSVGKTGYLVTWFQNSSGKLVYANQGKMSDYELLNRTLDLRGTILNLSKPFRTKFRIKSETYPHSWYLPPSGVERGSYNTDFGDLLTPYLAAKDDTYRIPKEDITGIPPIPAQPIGFEDAERLICIYALKSHLKCLKCLLSTRCAY
;
A
#
# COMPACT_ATOMS: atom_id res chain seq x y z
N MET A 1 36.10 -30.22 3.63
CA MET A 1 36.26 -28.95 2.91
C MET A 1 35.53 -27.87 3.71
N ARG A 2 36.25 -27.02 4.44
CA ARG A 2 35.63 -25.87 5.13
C ARG A 2 35.49 -24.76 4.09
N LEU A 3 34.27 -24.35 3.77
CA LEU A 3 34.02 -23.09 3.07
C LEU A 3 34.60 -21.98 3.94
N PHE A 4 35.75 -21.43 3.54
CA PHE A 4 36.28 -20.22 4.12
C PHE A 4 35.40 -19.09 3.59
N VAL A 5 34.46 -18.61 4.40
CA VAL A 5 33.75 -17.35 4.13
C VAL A 5 34.62 -16.27 4.75
N PRO A 6 35.44 -15.53 3.99
CA PRO A 6 36.21 -14.44 4.56
C PRO A 6 35.24 -13.37 5.07
N ALA A 7 35.64 -12.72 6.17
CA ALA A 7 34.88 -11.68 6.88
C ALA A 7 34.81 -10.36 6.07
N GLU A 8 34.24 -10.40 4.86
CA GLU A 8 34.31 -9.29 3.90
C GLU A 8 32.97 -8.58 3.66
N LEU A 9 32.12 -8.52 4.67
CA LEU A 9 31.00 -7.57 4.68
C LEU A 9 31.53 -6.16 4.92
N ARG A 10 31.75 -5.41 3.84
CA ARG A 10 32.22 -4.02 3.88
C ARG A 10 31.03 -3.06 3.94
N ILE A 11 30.94 -2.27 5.01
CA ILE A 11 29.87 -1.26 5.20
C ILE A 11 29.76 -0.31 4.01
N TYR A 12 30.89 0.11 3.43
CA TYR A 12 30.92 0.98 2.25
C TYR A 12 30.26 0.34 1.02
N LEU A 13 30.40 -0.97 0.83
CA LEU A 13 29.77 -1.69 -0.27
C LEU A 13 28.25 -1.75 -0.08
N ILE A 14 27.77 -2.01 1.14
CA ILE A 14 26.33 -2.01 1.46
C ILE A 14 25.74 -0.62 1.21
N SER A 15 26.40 0.44 1.70
CA SER A 15 25.97 1.83 1.50
C SER A 15 25.92 2.21 0.01
N PHE A 16 26.93 1.81 -0.76
CA PHE A 16 26.94 2.00 -2.20
C PHE A 16 25.77 1.28 -2.89
N ILE A 17 25.55 -0.01 -2.60
CA ILE A 17 24.44 -0.78 -3.16
C ILE A 17 23.10 -0.14 -2.82
N GLN A 18 22.89 0.25 -1.56
CA GLN A 18 21.67 0.92 -1.14
C GLN A 18 21.44 2.23 -1.92
N ARG A 19 22.50 3.02 -2.10
CA ARG A 19 22.42 4.28 -2.86
C ARG A 19 22.10 4.02 -4.33
N GLU A 20 22.67 2.99 -4.95
CA GLU A 20 22.37 2.67 -6.34
C GLU A 20 20.93 2.18 -6.52
N LEU A 21 20.47 1.24 -5.69
CA LEU A 21 19.14 0.65 -5.80
C LEU A 21 17.99 1.62 -5.48
N THR A 22 18.24 2.67 -4.68
CA THR A 22 17.19 3.63 -4.25
C THR A 22 17.14 4.94 -5.05
N LYS A 23 17.94 5.07 -6.14
CA LYS A 23 17.99 6.30 -6.96
C LYS A 23 16.69 6.62 -7.69
N VAL A 24 15.96 5.60 -8.12
CA VAL A 24 14.77 5.74 -8.99
C VAL A 24 13.66 4.84 -8.44
N PRO A 25 12.39 5.27 -8.47
CA PRO A 25 11.27 4.39 -8.15
C PRO A 25 11.28 3.12 -9.02
N HIS A 26 11.26 1.96 -8.39
CA HIS A 26 11.36 0.64 -9.04
C HIS A 26 10.12 -0.20 -8.72
N MET A 27 8.93 0.33 -9.01
CA MET A 27 7.67 -0.39 -8.84
C MET A 27 7.62 -1.57 -9.81
N ALA A 28 7.03 -2.70 -9.40
CA ALA A 28 6.94 -3.91 -10.22
C ALA A 28 6.51 -3.61 -11.66
N THR A 29 7.18 -4.22 -12.64
CA THR A 29 6.96 -4.07 -14.10
C THR A 29 7.27 -2.69 -14.69
N THR A 30 7.86 -1.78 -13.92
CA THR A 30 8.31 -0.48 -14.45
C THR A 30 9.74 -0.55 -14.98
N SER A 31 10.16 0.45 -15.75
CA SER A 31 11.55 0.56 -16.20
C SER A 31 12.57 0.64 -15.07
N GLY A 32 12.18 1.11 -13.88
CA GLY A 32 13.06 1.12 -12.69
C GLY A 32 13.24 -0.27 -12.07
N ASP A 33 12.20 -1.11 -12.13
CA ASP A 33 12.28 -2.52 -11.73
C ASP A 33 13.16 -3.32 -12.69
N GLU A 34 12.97 -3.12 -14.00
CA GLU A 34 13.81 -3.70 -15.04
C GLU A 34 15.30 -3.32 -14.87
N ALA A 35 15.60 -2.04 -14.62
CA ALA A 35 16.96 -1.59 -14.34
C ALA A 35 17.56 -2.23 -13.08
N THR A 36 16.72 -2.58 -12.10
CA THR A 36 17.16 -3.30 -10.90
C THR A 36 17.50 -4.75 -11.22
N VAL A 37 16.70 -5.42 -12.06
CA VAL A 37 16.98 -6.78 -12.56
C VAL A 37 18.32 -6.80 -13.30
N ASP A 38 18.53 -5.86 -14.23
CA ASP A 38 19.78 -5.75 -14.99
C ASP A 38 20.99 -5.52 -14.08
N PHE A 39 20.86 -4.65 -13.08
CA PHE A 39 21.90 -4.39 -12.10
C PHE A 39 22.28 -5.66 -11.33
N MET A 40 21.30 -6.45 -10.90
CA MET A 40 21.52 -7.69 -10.16
C MET A 40 22.13 -8.78 -11.04
N LEU A 41 21.59 -9.01 -12.24
CA LEU A 41 22.13 -9.98 -13.20
C LEU A 41 23.58 -9.65 -13.57
N LYS A 42 23.88 -8.39 -13.88
CA LYS A 42 25.25 -7.95 -14.17
C LYS A 42 26.22 -8.25 -13.03
N ARG A 43 25.79 -8.08 -11.77
CA ARG A 43 26.61 -8.37 -10.59
C ARG A 43 26.80 -9.87 -10.40
N TRP A 44 25.74 -10.66 -10.53
CA TRP A 44 25.78 -12.11 -10.33
C TRP A 44 26.42 -12.85 -11.49
N GLN A 45 26.48 -12.28 -12.69
CA GLN A 45 27.15 -12.85 -13.86
C GLN A 45 28.58 -12.31 -14.04
N ASP A 46 29.10 -11.52 -13.08
CA ASP A 46 30.48 -11.03 -13.15
C ASP A 46 31.46 -12.22 -13.15
N PRO A 47 32.40 -12.30 -14.11
CA PRO A 47 33.26 -13.48 -14.27
C PRO A 47 34.26 -13.67 -13.14
N ASN A 48 34.52 -12.64 -12.33
CA ASN A 48 35.53 -12.68 -11.27
C ASN A 48 34.90 -12.82 -9.87
N THR A 49 33.69 -12.29 -9.69
CA THR A 49 33.05 -12.13 -8.38
C THR A 49 31.59 -12.60 -8.33
N GLY A 50 31.04 -13.05 -9.46
CA GLY A 50 29.68 -13.53 -9.61
C GLY A 50 29.46 -14.97 -9.13
N LEU A 51 28.28 -15.49 -9.42
CA LEU A 51 27.84 -16.86 -9.18
C LEU A 51 28.15 -17.73 -10.41
N ASP A 52 28.14 -19.05 -10.23
CA ASP A 52 28.32 -20.00 -11.33
C ASP A 52 27.25 -19.83 -12.43
N SER A 53 26.03 -19.48 -12.04
CA SER A 53 24.93 -19.18 -12.96
C SER A 53 23.93 -18.22 -12.34
N ALA A 54 23.37 -17.34 -13.16
CA ALA A 54 22.27 -16.46 -12.82
C ALA A 54 21.46 -16.18 -14.09
N TRP A 55 20.14 -16.25 -14.00
CA TRP A 55 19.22 -16.02 -15.12
C TRP A 55 17.96 -15.32 -14.64
N ARG A 56 17.22 -14.77 -15.61
CA ARG A 56 15.91 -14.16 -15.39
C ARG A 56 14.83 -15.20 -15.54
N GLU A 57 13.84 -15.13 -14.66
CA GLU A 57 12.63 -15.95 -14.75
C GLU A 57 11.39 -15.04 -14.70
N ASP A 58 10.60 -15.05 -15.77
CA ASP A 58 9.43 -14.18 -15.90
C ASP A 58 8.11 -14.90 -15.63
N TYR A 59 7.17 -14.16 -15.04
CA TYR A 59 5.81 -14.61 -14.78
C TYR A 59 4.82 -13.52 -15.18
N LYS A 60 3.73 -13.89 -15.85
CA LYS A 60 2.66 -12.96 -16.21
C LYS A 60 1.64 -12.89 -15.08
N VAL A 61 1.90 -12.07 -14.07
CA VAL A 61 1.04 -12.01 -12.87
C VAL A 61 -0.02 -10.90 -12.97
N TYR A 62 -1.15 -11.08 -12.30
CA TYR A 62 -2.18 -10.05 -12.18
C TYR A 62 -1.75 -8.95 -11.19
N LEU A 63 -1.56 -7.74 -11.70
CA LEU A 63 -1.21 -6.55 -10.92
C LEU A 63 -2.30 -5.49 -10.98
N SER A 64 -2.31 -4.60 -9.98
CA SER A 64 -3.24 -3.48 -9.89
C SER A 64 -2.47 -2.16 -9.83
N PHE A 65 -2.84 -1.23 -10.70
CA PHE A 65 -2.26 0.11 -10.77
C PHE A 65 -3.35 1.17 -10.83
N PRO A 66 -3.13 2.36 -10.24
CA PRO A 66 -4.04 3.47 -10.41
C PRO A 66 -4.07 3.93 -11.88
N ASN A 67 -5.22 4.42 -12.32
CA ASN A 67 -5.35 4.99 -13.65
C ASN A 67 -4.66 6.37 -13.70
N LYS A 68 -3.72 6.56 -14.65
CA LYS A 68 -2.95 7.81 -14.79
C LYS A 68 -3.77 8.98 -15.31
N THR A 69 -4.72 8.73 -16.22
CA THR A 69 -5.53 9.80 -16.84
C THR A 69 -6.74 10.17 -15.98
N SER A 70 -7.10 9.30 -15.05
CA SER A 70 -8.18 9.53 -14.10
C SER A 70 -7.69 9.12 -12.71
N PRO A 71 -7.11 10.05 -11.93
CA PRO A 71 -6.58 9.74 -10.61
C PRO A 71 -7.71 9.54 -9.59
N ASN A 72 -7.49 8.65 -8.63
CA ASN A 72 -8.39 8.45 -7.51
C ASN A 72 -8.48 9.73 -6.67
N LYS A 73 -9.71 10.14 -6.31
CA LYS A 73 -9.95 11.35 -5.52
C LYS A 73 -10.97 11.08 -4.43
N VAL A 74 -10.70 11.61 -3.24
CA VAL A 74 -11.61 11.61 -2.09
C VAL A 74 -12.07 13.05 -1.87
N SER A 75 -13.38 13.30 -1.91
CA SER A 75 -13.93 14.64 -1.64
C SER A 75 -15.24 14.57 -0.87
N VAL A 76 -15.43 15.53 0.03
CA VAL A 76 -16.65 15.67 0.83
C VAL A 76 -17.71 16.42 0.03
N GLY A 77 -18.88 15.81 -0.15
CA GLY A 77 -20.04 16.39 -0.83
C GLY A 77 -20.77 17.44 0.03
N LYS A 78 -21.70 18.17 -0.59
CA LYS A 78 -22.41 19.33 0.01
C LYS A 78 -23.09 19.04 1.35
N THR A 79 -23.54 17.80 1.58
CA THR A 79 -24.19 17.39 2.83
C THR A 79 -23.21 16.94 3.91
N GLY A 80 -21.90 16.88 3.65
CA GLY A 80 -20.87 16.44 4.61
C GLY A 80 -20.79 14.93 4.85
N TYR A 81 -21.75 14.14 4.35
CA TYR A 81 -21.83 12.68 4.56
C TYR A 81 -21.44 11.85 3.32
N LEU A 82 -21.35 12.47 2.15
CA LEU A 82 -21.12 11.78 0.89
C LEU A 82 -19.68 12.02 0.46
N VAL A 83 -18.87 10.96 0.47
CA VAL A 83 -17.57 10.99 -0.20
C VAL A 83 -17.79 10.54 -1.64
N THR A 84 -17.45 11.39 -2.60
CA THR A 84 -17.49 11.02 -4.03
C THR A 84 -16.16 10.41 -4.42
N TRP A 85 -16.20 9.22 -5.02
CA TRP A 85 -15.04 8.52 -5.57
C TRP A 85 -15.22 8.19 -7.06
N PHE A 86 -14.17 7.65 -7.66
CA PHE A 86 -14.06 7.16 -9.03
C PHE A 86 -15.36 6.52 -9.56
N GLN A 87 -15.71 6.74 -10.83
CA GLN A 87 -16.96 6.26 -11.47
C GLN A 87 -18.29 6.80 -10.88
N ASN A 88 -18.30 8.01 -10.31
CA ASN A 88 -19.53 8.69 -9.88
C ASN A 88 -20.29 7.97 -8.73
N SER A 89 -19.64 7.03 -8.04
CA SER A 89 -20.22 6.39 -6.86
C SER A 89 -20.01 7.27 -5.63
N SER A 90 -21.10 7.64 -4.96
CA SER A 90 -21.09 8.36 -3.70
C SER A 90 -21.57 7.45 -2.57
N GLY A 91 -20.95 7.56 -1.39
CA GLY A 91 -21.59 7.01 -0.20
C GLY A 91 -20.86 7.31 1.10
N LYS A 92 -21.13 6.50 2.12
CA LYS A 92 -20.81 6.80 3.52
C LYS A 92 -19.33 6.55 3.81
N LEU A 93 -18.72 7.42 4.61
CA LEU A 93 -17.38 7.19 5.13
C LEU A 93 -17.43 6.18 6.28
N VAL A 94 -16.57 5.18 6.27
CA VAL A 94 -16.33 4.27 7.41
C VAL A 94 -14.83 4.23 7.69
N TYR A 95 -14.47 3.97 8.95
CA TYR A 95 -13.09 3.76 9.37
C TYR A 95 -12.78 2.27 9.36
N ALA A 96 -11.95 1.81 8.42
CA ALA A 96 -11.55 0.40 8.30
C ALA A 96 -10.14 0.07 8.81
N ASN A 97 -9.60 0.83 9.77
CA ASN A 97 -8.33 0.54 10.45
C ASN A 97 -7.11 0.25 9.53
N GLN A 98 -6.80 -0.99 9.17
CA GLN A 98 -5.71 -1.32 8.23
C GLN A 98 -6.23 -1.64 6.83
N GLY A 99 -7.55 -1.80 6.67
CA GLY A 99 -8.24 -2.26 5.45
C GLY A 99 -7.84 -3.67 5.08
N LYS A 100 -7.55 -4.51 6.08
CA LYS A 100 -7.41 -5.94 5.88
C LYS A 100 -8.80 -6.56 5.82
N MET A 101 -8.93 -7.75 5.22
CA MET A 101 -10.21 -8.47 5.21
C MET A 101 -10.79 -8.67 6.61
N SER A 102 -9.95 -8.89 7.63
CA SER A 102 -10.42 -8.97 9.03
C SER A 102 -11.10 -7.68 9.53
N ASP A 103 -10.65 -6.50 9.08
CA ASP A 103 -11.29 -5.23 9.42
C ASP A 103 -12.68 -5.14 8.75
N TYR A 104 -12.79 -5.58 7.49
CA TYR A 104 -14.05 -5.62 6.75
C TYR A 104 -15.02 -6.66 7.29
N GLU A 105 -14.54 -7.85 7.70
CA GLU A 105 -15.35 -8.87 8.36
C GLU A 105 -15.96 -8.36 9.67
N LEU A 106 -15.17 -7.62 10.45
CA LEU A 106 -15.66 -6.98 11.68
C LEU A 106 -16.71 -5.91 11.37
N LEU A 107 -16.43 -5.04 10.39
CA LEU A 107 -17.35 -3.98 9.99
C LEU A 107 -18.67 -4.53 9.42
N ASN A 108 -18.61 -5.60 8.63
CA ASN A 108 -19.79 -6.21 8.02
C ASN A 108 -20.76 -6.82 9.06
N ARG A 109 -20.30 -7.08 10.29
CA ARG A 109 -21.18 -7.53 11.38
C ARG A 109 -22.06 -6.42 11.93
N THR A 110 -21.64 -5.16 11.80
CA THR A 110 -22.31 -4.01 12.45
C THR A 110 -22.85 -2.99 11.45
N LEU A 111 -22.32 -2.97 10.22
CA LEU A 111 -22.61 -1.97 9.21
C LEU A 111 -22.79 -2.61 7.84
N ASP A 112 -23.84 -2.21 7.11
CA ASP A 112 -23.96 -2.52 5.69
C ASP A 112 -22.90 -1.72 4.91
N LEU A 113 -21.93 -2.43 4.32
CA LEU A 113 -20.80 -1.84 3.61
C LEU A 113 -21.14 -1.44 2.16
N ARG A 114 -22.37 -1.67 1.69
CA ARG A 114 -22.79 -1.24 0.36
C ARG A 114 -22.73 0.29 0.23
N GLY A 115 -21.91 0.77 -0.70
CA GLY A 115 -21.68 2.20 -0.92
C GLY A 115 -20.78 2.87 0.12
N THR A 116 -20.09 2.10 0.97
CA THR A 116 -19.16 2.65 1.96
C THR A 116 -17.74 2.76 1.39
N ILE A 117 -17.06 3.87 1.66
CA ILE A 117 -15.76 4.19 1.08
C ILE A 117 -14.92 4.88 2.16
N LEU A 118 -14.03 4.14 2.84
CA LEU A 118 -12.60 4.49 3.00
C LEU A 118 -11.90 3.58 4.02
N ASN A 119 -10.60 3.41 3.86
CA ASN A 119 -9.70 2.87 4.85
C ASN A 119 -8.74 3.97 5.31
N LEU A 120 -8.69 4.26 6.62
CA LEU A 120 -7.73 5.19 7.21
C LEU A 120 -6.57 4.37 7.79
N SER A 121 -5.49 4.18 7.02
CA SER A 121 -4.38 3.35 7.49
C SER A 121 -3.53 4.06 8.56
N LYS A 122 -3.60 3.50 9.78
CA LYS A 122 -2.58 3.47 10.86
C LYS A 122 -2.40 4.69 11.79
N PRO A 123 -1.91 4.45 13.03
CA PRO A 123 -2.48 5.06 14.22
C PRO A 123 -1.89 6.42 14.58
N PHE A 124 -2.76 7.16 15.23
CA PHE A 124 -2.58 8.34 16.05
C PHE A 124 -1.35 8.25 17.00
N ARG A 125 -0.15 8.61 16.53
CA ARG A 125 0.89 9.15 17.43
C ARG A 125 0.98 10.65 17.22
N THR A 126 0.87 11.39 18.30
CA THR A 126 0.85 12.86 18.36
C THR A 126 2.03 13.54 17.66
N LYS A 127 3.17 12.86 17.50
CA LYS A 127 4.36 13.36 16.80
C LYS A 127 4.19 13.52 15.28
N PHE A 128 3.17 12.91 14.68
CA PHE A 128 2.95 12.99 13.22
C PHE A 128 2.32 14.31 12.74
N ARG A 129 1.99 15.24 13.64
CA ARG A 129 1.35 16.53 13.29
C ARG A 129 2.32 17.66 13.00
N ILE A 130 3.53 17.61 13.53
CA ILE A 130 4.45 18.76 13.50
C ILE A 130 5.45 18.56 12.37
N LYS A 131 5.40 19.41 11.34
CA LYS A 131 6.28 19.30 10.15
C LYS A 131 7.77 19.25 10.51
N SER A 132 8.20 20.04 11.51
CA SER A 132 9.59 20.05 12.01
C SER A 132 10.00 18.79 12.78
N GLU A 133 9.05 17.95 13.17
CA GLU A 133 9.30 16.66 13.82
C GLU A 133 9.17 15.48 12.86
N THR A 134 8.85 15.71 11.58
CA THR A 134 8.66 14.65 10.57
C THR A 134 9.74 14.72 9.48
N TYR A 135 9.77 13.74 8.58
CA TYR A 135 10.68 13.77 7.43
C TYR A 135 10.55 15.11 6.65
N PRO A 136 11.67 15.77 6.29
CA PRO A 136 13.06 15.30 6.32
C PRO A 136 13.83 15.52 7.63
N HIS A 137 13.21 16.10 8.66
CA HIS A 137 13.88 16.46 9.92
C HIS A 137 14.00 15.29 10.91
N SER A 138 13.23 14.23 10.69
CA SER A 138 13.31 12.99 11.46
C SER A 138 12.87 11.79 10.60
N TRP A 139 12.94 10.61 11.20
CA TRP A 139 12.36 9.37 10.67
C TRP A 139 10.83 9.23 10.78
N TYR A 140 10.11 10.21 11.34
CA TYR A 140 8.65 10.14 11.48
C TYR A 140 7.94 10.49 10.16
N LEU A 141 6.82 9.79 9.90
CA LEU A 141 5.98 9.99 8.72
C LEU A 141 5.41 11.44 8.70
N PRO A 142 5.53 12.19 7.59
CA PRO A 142 4.91 13.50 7.47
C PRO A 142 3.38 13.42 7.41
N PRO A 143 2.65 14.50 7.75
CA PRO A 143 1.17 14.51 7.73
C PRO A 143 0.54 14.13 6.38
N SER A 144 1.23 14.43 5.27
CA SER A 144 0.82 14.09 3.91
C SER A 144 1.30 12.70 3.44
N GLY A 145 2.04 11.97 4.27
CA GLY A 145 2.53 10.64 3.97
C GLY A 145 1.38 9.62 3.89
N VAL A 146 1.41 8.76 2.86
CA VAL A 146 0.39 7.74 2.62
C VAL A 146 1.07 6.38 2.49
N GLU A 147 0.66 5.42 3.34
CA GLU A 147 1.11 4.02 3.22
C GLU A 147 0.44 3.39 1.98
N ARG A 148 1.24 2.80 1.10
CA ARG A 148 0.76 1.97 -0.02
C ARG A 148 0.89 0.50 0.39
N GLY A 149 0.08 -0.34 -0.21
CA GLY A 149 0.17 -1.79 0.00
C GLY A 149 -0.83 -2.54 -0.86
N SER A 150 -0.63 -3.86 -0.95
CA SER A 150 -1.66 -4.75 -1.45
C SER A 150 -2.75 -4.89 -0.39
N TYR A 151 -4.01 -4.88 -0.83
CA TYR A 151 -5.16 -5.19 0.01
C TYR A 151 -5.65 -6.63 -0.17
N ASN A 152 -4.92 -7.44 -0.95
CA ASN A 152 -5.25 -8.84 -1.13
C ASN A 152 -5.04 -9.61 0.19
N THR A 153 -5.87 -10.61 0.39
CA THR A 153 -5.79 -11.51 1.56
C THR A 153 -4.70 -12.54 1.38
N ASP A 154 -4.62 -13.08 0.16
CA ASP A 154 -3.71 -14.16 -0.19
C ASP A 154 -2.48 -13.64 -0.94
N PHE A 155 -1.45 -14.49 -0.99
CA PHE A 155 -0.22 -14.24 -1.72
C PHE A 155 -0.20 -15.01 -3.04
N GLY A 156 0.65 -14.57 -3.97
CA GLY A 156 0.75 -15.16 -5.32
C GLY A 156 -0.15 -14.46 -6.34
N ASP A 157 -0.17 -14.99 -7.57
CA ASP A 157 -1.06 -14.50 -8.62
C ASP A 157 -2.49 -14.97 -8.33
N LEU A 158 -3.40 -14.02 -8.16
CA LEU A 158 -4.82 -14.30 -7.89
C LEU A 158 -5.49 -15.04 -9.05
N LEU A 159 -4.96 -14.91 -10.27
CA LEU A 159 -5.52 -15.58 -11.44
C LEU A 159 -5.06 -17.04 -11.58
N THR A 160 -3.97 -17.45 -10.93
CA THR A 160 -3.41 -18.80 -11.07
C THR A 160 -3.11 -19.41 -9.69
N PRO A 161 -4.12 -19.57 -8.81
CA PRO A 161 -3.89 -20.13 -7.49
C PRO A 161 -3.26 -21.53 -7.61
N TYR A 162 -2.20 -21.75 -6.83
CA TYR A 162 -1.41 -22.99 -6.81
C TYR A 162 -0.64 -23.35 -8.10
N LEU A 163 -0.67 -22.49 -9.13
CA LEU A 163 0.00 -22.69 -10.41
C LEU A 163 0.98 -21.56 -10.72
N ALA A 164 2.06 -21.87 -11.41
CA ALA A 164 3.02 -20.87 -11.89
C ALA A 164 2.38 -20.04 -13.00
N ALA A 165 2.40 -18.70 -12.92
CA ALA A 165 1.75 -17.82 -13.90
C ALA A 165 2.52 -17.73 -15.24
N LYS A 166 2.59 -18.82 -15.98
CA LYS A 166 3.19 -18.91 -17.33
C LYS A 166 2.17 -18.62 -18.42
N ASP A 167 2.62 -18.62 -19.67
CA ASP A 167 1.84 -18.24 -20.85
C ASP A 167 0.71 -19.21 -21.15
N ASP A 168 0.94 -20.49 -20.91
CA ASP A 168 0.04 -21.63 -21.13
C ASP A 168 -0.78 -22.00 -19.88
N THR A 169 -0.58 -21.28 -18.77
CA THR A 169 -1.25 -21.59 -17.51
C THR A 169 -2.70 -21.13 -17.54
N TYR A 170 -3.62 -22.02 -17.17
CA TYR A 170 -5.02 -21.69 -16.98
C TYR A 170 -5.18 -20.54 -15.97
N ARG A 171 -6.00 -19.55 -16.32
CA ARG A 171 -6.34 -18.40 -15.48
C ARG A 171 -7.81 -18.41 -15.17
N ILE A 172 -8.15 -18.24 -13.89
CA ILE A 172 -9.55 -18.04 -13.51
C ILE A 172 -10.07 -16.72 -14.11
N PRO A 173 -11.36 -16.59 -14.41
CA PRO A 173 -11.98 -15.31 -14.76
C PRO A 173 -11.77 -14.28 -13.66
N LYS A 174 -11.70 -12.99 -14.03
CA LYS A 174 -11.45 -11.91 -13.05
C LYS A 174 -12.60 -11.75 -12.05
N GLU A 175 -13.80 -12.10 -12.48
CA GLU A 175 -15.04 -12.06 -11.74
C GLU A 175 -15.06 -13.08 -10.59
N ASP A 176 -14.29 -14.16 -10.74
CA ASP A 176 -14.19 -15.26 -9.78
C ASP A 176 -13.00 -15.11 -8.82
N ILE A 177 -12.26 -14.00 -8.91
CA ILE A 177 -11.14 -13.72 -7.98
C ILE A 177 -11.68 -13.55 -6.56
N THR A 178 -11.15 -14.35 -5.65
CA THR A 178 -11.40 -14.22 -4.21
C THR A 178 -10.28 -13.45 -3.51
N GLY A 179 -10.54 -12.98 -2.28
CA GLY A 179 -9.50 -12.38 -1.43
C GLY A 179 -9.16 -10.92 -1.74
N ILE A 180 -9.88 -10.26 -2.64
CA ILE A 180 -9.83 -8.81 -2.84
C ILE A 180 -10.90 -8.10 -1.99
N PRO A 181 -10.67 -6.85 -1.54
CA PRO A 181 -11.68 -6.11 -0.78
C PRO A 181 -12.98 -5.96 -1.57
N PRO A 182 -14.14 -6.16 -0.94
CA PRO A 182 -15.44 -6.08 -1.60
C PRO A 182 -15.88 -4.63 -1.91
N ILE A 183 -15.16 -3.64 -1.38
CA ILE A 183 -15.44 -2.21 -1.56
C ILE A 183 -14.17 -1.47 -1.96
N PRO A 184 -14.29 -0.34 -2.70
CA PRO A 184 -13.15 0.49 -3.02
C PRO A 184 -12.38 0.94 -1.76
N ALA A 185 -11.07 0.70 -1.76
CA ALA A 185 -10.16 1.12 -0.71
C ALA A 185 -9.16 2.15 -1.26
N GLN A 186 -9.09 3.32 -0.62
CA GLN A 186 -8.13 4.36 -0.96
C GLN A 186 -7.41 4.80 0.32
N PRO A 187 -6.09 4.61 0.44
CA PRO A 187 -5.35 5.18 1.56
C PRO A 187 -5.26 6.70 1.38
N ILE A 188 -5.32 7.42 2.50
CA ILE A 188 -5.16 8.87 2.56
C ILE A 188 -4.15 9.25 3.65
N GLY A 189 -3.61 10.48 3.55
CA GLY A 189 -2.68 11.00 4.54
C GLY A 189 -3.37 11.32 5.86
N PHE A 190 -2.58 11.39 6.93
CA PHE A 190 -3.10 11.68 8.27
C PHE A 190 -3.79 13.06 8.34
N GLU A 191 -3.23 14.08 7.67
CA GLU A 191 -3.82 15.42 7.62
C GLU A 191 -5.25 15.42 7.04
N ASP A 192 -5.47 14.67 5.96
CA ASP A 192 -6.78 14.57 5.32
C ASP A 192 -7.73 13.69 6.15
N ALA A 193 -7.22 12.63 6.77
CA ALA A 193 -7.98 11.79 7.70
C ALA A 193 -8.51 12.59 8.88
N GLU A 194 -7.67 13.44 9.49
CA GLU A 194 -8.04 14.33 10.59
C GLU A 194 -9.17 15.29 10.17
N ARG A 195 -9.04 15.91 9.00
CA ARG A 195 -10.08 16.78 8.44
C ARG A 195 -11.40 16.05 8.27
N LEU A 196 -11.38 14.86 7.67
CA LEU A 196 -12.59 14.05 7.49
C LEU A 196 -13.22 13.69 8.83
N ILE A 197 -12.46 13.12 9.78
CA ILE A 197 -12.96 12.75 11.10
C ILE A 197 -13.55 13.97 11.82
N CYS A 198 -12.89 15.14 11.77
CA CYS A 198 -13.41 16.36 12.40
C CYS A 198 -14.72 16.83 11.78
N ILE A 199 -14.87 16.79 10.45
CA ILE A 199 -16.12 17.16 9.77
C ILE A 199 -17.27 16.27 10.25
N TYR A 200 -17.04 14.97 10.42
CA TYR A 200 -18.03 14.04 10.95
C TYR A 200 -18.33 14.29 12.44
N ALA A 201 -17.30 14.44 13.28
CA ALA A 201 -17.45 14.64 14.72
C ALA A 201 -18.24 15.91 15.09
N LEU A 202 -18.01 17.02 14.36
CA LEU A 202 -18.74 18.28 14.55
C LEU A 202 -20.24 18.12 14.30
N LYS A 203 -20.65 17.23 13.40
CA LYS A 203 -22.07 16.94 13.14
C LYS A 203 -22.70 16.01 14.18
N SER A 204 -21.91 15.16 14.82
CA SER A 204 -22.35 14.25 15.88
C SER A 204 -22.33 14.87 17.28
N HIS A 205 -22.14 16.19 17.40
CA HIS A 205 -21.93 16.91 18.68
C HIS A 205 -20.72 16.41 19.52
N LEU A 206 -19.79 15.67 18.92
CA LEU A 206 -18.54 15.25 19.55
C LEU A 206 -17.43 16.27 19.26
N LYS A 207 -16.65 16.65 20.28
CA LYS A 207 -15.44 17.48 20.06
C LYS A 207 -14.43 16.68 19.24
N CYS A 208 -13.90 17.26 18.15
CA CYS A 208 -12.94 16.55 17.29
C CYS A 208 -11.74 15.97 18.07
N LEU A 209 -11.22 16.71 19.05
CA LEU A 209 -10.14 16.23 19.92
C LEU A 209 -10.51 14.95 20.70
N LYS A 210 -11.77 14.81 21.13
CA LYS A 210 -12.25 13.58 21.78
C LYS A 210 -12.33 12.41 20.80
N CYS A 211 -12.66 12.65 19.53
CA CYS A 211 -12.67 11.59 18.51
C CYS A 211 -11.29 11.12 18.08
N LEU A 212 -10.34 12.05 18.00
CA LEU A 212 -8.96 11.75 17.64
C LEU A 212 -8.22 11.01 18.76
N LEU A 213 -8.54 11.31 20.03
CA LEU A 213 -7.91 10.71 21.21
C LEU A 213 -8.65 9.49 21.77
N SER A 214 -9.82 9.14 21.26
CA SER A 214 -10.67 8.07 21.80
C SER A 214 -11.03 7.03 20.74
N THR A 215 -10.88 5.76 21.08
CA THR A 215 -11.37 4.60 20.30
C THR A 215 -12.89 4.57 20.11
N ARG A 216 -13.63 5.57 20.60
CA ARG A 216 -15.10 5.61 20.62
C ARG A 216 -15.77 6.31 19.44
N CYS A 217 -15.02 6.85 18.47
CA CYS A 217 -15.65 7.46 17.29
C CYS A 217 -15.88 6.48 16.13
N ALA A 218 -15.79 5.18 16.39
CA ALA A 218 -16.01 4.10 15.43
C ALA A 218 -17.37 3.38 15.60
N TYR A 219 -18.33 3.97 16.31
CA TYR A 219 -19.69 3.42 16.48
C TYR A 219 -20.75 4.49 16.32
#